data_AF-A0A3D2T2B6-F1
#
_entry.id   AF-A0A3D2T2B6-F1
#
_cell.length_a   1.000
_cell.length_b   1.000
_cell.length_c   1.000
_cell.angle_alpha   90.00
_cell.angle_beta   90.00
_cell.angle_gamma   90.00
#
_symmetry.space_group_name_H-M   'P 1'
#
loop_
_entity.id
_entity.type
_entity.pdbx_description
1 polymer ?
#
loop_
_entity_poly.entity_id
_entity_poly.type
_entity_poly.pdbx_seq_one_letter_code
_entity_poly.pdbx_strand_id
1 'polypeptide(L)'
;ILEEMRGRELEEAEITSEEIGGEWDELFQEAAEVCIQNGTGSTSLLQRRLSIGYGRAARIVDQLFDAGVLGPSDGAKGREVLMSMSDLSGMFGFEDDS
;
A
#
# COMPACT_ATOMS: atom_id res chain seq x y z
N ILE A 1 38.18 6.10 -19.48
CA ILE A 1 36.95 6.92 -19.56
C ILE A 1 35.87 6.02 -20.11
N LEU A 2 34.79 5.87 -19.35
CA LEU A 2 33.54 5.20 -19.70
C LEU A 2 33.47 3.67 -19.47
N GLU A 3 33.52 3.28 -18.20
CA GLU A 3 32.95 2.00 -17.74
C GLU A 3 32.31 2.21 -16.35
N GLU A 4 31.51 3.27 -16.23
CA GLU A 4 30.90 3.71 -14.97
C GLU A 4 29.41 4.08 -15.16
N MET A 5 28.72 3.40 -16.08
CA MET A 5 27.31 3.66 -16.39
C MET A 5 26.59 2.40 -16.91
N ARG A 6 26.41 1.37 -16.07
CA ARG A 6 25.44 0.33 -16.40
C ARG A 6 24.60 -0.09 -15.21
N GLY A 7 23.37 0.39 -15.22
CA GLY A 7 22.26 0.00 -14.34
C GLY A 7 21.98 1.07 -13.30
N ARG A 8 21.56 2.27 -13.68
CA ARG A 8 20.12 2.61 -13.79
C ARG A 8 19.30 1.78 -12.80
N GLU A 9 19.17 2.26 -11.57
CA GLU A 9 18.00 3.10 -11.21
C GLU A 9 16.77 2.19 -11.22
N LEU A 10 16.75 1.22 -10.29
CA LEU A 10 15.50 0.67 -9.78
C LEU A 10 14.91 1.77 -8.91
N GLU A 11 14.32 2.75 -9.58
CA GLU A 11 13.09 3.46 -9.22
C GLU A 11 12.67 3.21 -7.77
N GLU A 12 13.47 3.74 -6.85
CA GLU A 12 13.05 4.04 -5.49
C GLU A 12 12.00 5.09 -5.72
N ALA A 13 10.74 4.66 -5.83
CA ALA A 13 9.62 5.54 -6.00
C ALA A 13 9.65 6.49 -4.81
N GLU A 14 10.25 7.66 -5.01
CA GLU A 14 10.06 8.84 -4.20
C GLU A 14 8.57 9.16 -4.31
N ILE A 15 7.76 8.47 -3.50
CA ILE A 15 6.41 8.85 -3.18
C ILE A 15 6.58 10.14 -2.38
N THR A 16 6.57 11.25 -3.09
CA THR A 16 6.66 12.59 -2.51
C THR A 16 5.52 12.75 -1.51
N SER A 17 5.89 12.98 -0.25
CA SER A 17 4.96 13.13 0.88
C SER A 17 3.94 14.27 0.72
N GLU A 18 4.07 15.10 -0.32
CA GLU A 18 3.20 16.23 -0.63
C GLU A 18 1.88 15.87 -1.37
N GLU A 19 1.70 14.63 -1.88
CA GLU A 19 0.42 14.19 -2.48
C GLU A 19 -0.50 13.40 -1.52
N ILE A 20 -0.10 13.22 -0.26
CA ILE A 20 -0.83 12.39 0.73
C ILE A 20 -2.07 13.11 1.31
N GLY A 21 -2.27 14.39 1.00
CA GLY A 21 -3.23 15.26 1.69
C GLY A 21 -4.70 15.25 1.22
N GLY A 22 -5.09 14.47 0.19
CA GLY A 22 -6.46 14.61 -0.33
C GLY A 22 -7.09 13.49 -1.16
N GLU A 23 -6.36 12.45 -1.58
CA GLU A 23 -6.91 11.44 -2.50
C GLU A 23 -7.24 10.08 -1.87
N TRP A 24 -6.66 9.76 -0.72
CA TRP A 24 -6.82 8.46 -0.07
C TRP A 24 -8.12 8.38 0.73
N ASP A 25 -8.72 7.18 0.73
CA ASP A 25 -9.90 6.92 1.55
C ASP A 25 -9.55 7.06 3.04
N GLU A 26 -10.47 7.56 3.84
CA GLU A 26 -10.34 7.65 5.31
C GLU A 26 -10.03 6.29 5.98
N LEU A 27 -10.40 5.16 5.35
CA LEU A 27 -10.10 3.81 5.84
C LEU A 27 -8.84 3.20 5.22
N PHE A 28 -8.07 3.97 4.46
CA PHE A 28 -6.88 3.48 3.77
C PHE A 28 -5.85 2.88 4.74
N GLN A 29 -5.56 3.56 5.84
CA GLN A 29 -4.66 3.05 6.88
C GLN A 29 -5.18 1.75 7.49
N GLU A 30 -6.44 1.74 7.95
CA GLU A 30 -7.06 0.56 8.57
C GLU A 30 -7.09 -0.64 7.59
N ALA A 31 -7.33 -0.38 6.31
CA ALA A 31 -7.29 -1.39 5.27
C ALA A 31 -5.88 -1.94 5.03
N ALA A 32 -4.86 -1.07 5.03
CA ALA A 32 -3.46 -1.49 4.91
C ALA A 32 -3.08 -2.43 6.06
N GLU A 33 -3.42 -2.05 7.30
CA GLU A 33 -3.17 -2.86 8.49
C GLU A 33 -3.86 -4.23 8.40
N VAL A 34 -5.13 -4.25 7.97
CA VAL A 34 -5.87 -5.49 7.75
C VAL A 34 -5.19 -6.36 6.70
N CYS A 35 -4.76 -5.80 5.58
CA CYS A 35 -4.05 -6.54 4.54
C CYS A 35 -2.75 -7.14 5.09
N ILE A 36 -1.92 -6.35 5.78
CA ILE A 36 -0.64 -6.79 6.38
C ILE A 36 -0.88 -7.92 7.39
N GLN A 37 -1.84 -7.76 8.30
CA GLN A 37 -2.16 -8.78 9.30
C GLN A 37 -2.66 -10.09 8.69
N ASN A 38 -3.35 -10.04 7.55
CA ASN A 38 -3.83 -11.24 6.86
C ASN A 38 -2.82 -11.78 5.83
N GLY A 39 -1.78 -11.02 5.46
CA GLY A 39 -0.82 -11.37 4.42
C GLY A 39 -1.37 -11.33 2.99
N THR A 40 -2.59 -10.81 2.78
CA THR A 40 -3.22 -10.69 1.46
C THR A 40 -4.17 -9.50 1.41
N GLY A 41 -4.24 -8.83 0.26
CA GLY A 41 -5.20 -7.76 -0.01
C GLY A 41 -6.24 -8.18 -1.05
N SER A 42 -7.51 -8.19 -0.66
CA SER A 42 -8.63 -8.40 -1.60
C SER A 42 -9.85 -7.58 -1.21
N THR A 43 -10.68 -7.25 -2.19
CA THR A 43 -11.92 -6.49 -1.97
C THR A 43 -12.87 -7.22 -1.01
N SER A 44 -13.00 -8.54 -1.15
CA SER A 44 -13.78 -9.40 -0.25
C SER A 44 -13.23 -9.45 1.18
N LEU A 45 -11.92 -9.31 1.38
CA LEU A 45 -11.34 -9.19 2.72
C LEU A 45 -11.77 -7.88 3.37
N LEU A 46 -11.54 -6.75 2.68
CA LEU A 46 -11.85 -5.42 3.22
C LEU A 46 -13.35 -5.23 3.48
N GLN A 47 -14.23 -5.71 2.60
CA GLN A 47 -15.68 -5.66 2.82
C GLN A 47 -16.09 -6.31 4.15
N ARG A 48 -15.49 -7.46 4.49
CA ARG A 48 -15.84 -8.21 5.72
C ARG A 48 -15.20 -7.62 6.96
N ARG A 49 -13.97 -7.10 6.84
CA ARG A 49 -13.20 -6.59 7.98
C ARG A 49 -13.59 -5.17 8.37
N LEU A 50 -13.84 -4.32 7.37
CA LEU A 50 -14.16 -2.90 7.56
C LEU A 50 -15.65 -2.59 7.42
N SER A 51 -16.47 -3.62 7.14
CA SER A 51 -17.93 -3.47 6.92
C SER A 51 -18.30 -2.44 5.84
N ILE A 52 -17.47 -2.31 4.81
CA ILE A 52 -17.66 -1.38 3.69
C ILE A 52 -18.27 -2.06 2.45
N GLY A 53 -18.89 -1.26 1.58
CA GLY A 53 -19.41 -1.74 0.30
C GLY A 53 -18.32 -2.05 -0.73
N TYR A 54 -18.66 -2.86 -1.74
CA TYR A 54 -17.75 -3.30 -2.80
C TYR A 54 -16.98 -2.16 -3.49
N GLY A 55 -17.68 -1.10 -3.91
CA GLY A 55 -17.05 0.00 -4.66
C GLY A 55 -15.98 0.74 -3.85
N ARG A 56 -16.22 0.91 -2.55
CA ARG A 56 -15.26 1.51 -1.64
C ARG A 56 -14.07 0.58 -1.40
N ALA A 57 -14.34 -0.70 -1.15
CA ALA A 57 -13.29 -1.71 -0.99
C ALA A 57 -12.40 -1.82 -2.24
N ALA A 58 -12.98 -1.77 -3.44
CA ALA A 58 -12.23 -1.78 -4.70
C ALA A 58 -11.30 -0.56 -4.79
N ARG A 59 -11.83 0.64 -4.57
CA ARG A 59 -11.04 1.88 -4.57
C ARG A 59 -9.89 1.82 -3.56
N ILE A 60 -10.14 1.33 -2.34
CA ILE A 60 -9.10 1.20 -1.32
C ILE A 60 -8.03 0.18 -1.75
N VAL A 61 -8.41 -0.96 -2.31
CA VAL A 61 -7.44 -1.95 -2.83
C VAL A 61 -6.56 -1.36 -3.92
N ASP A 62 -7.12 -0.54 -4.81
CA ASP A 62 -6.35 0.13 -5.86
C ASP A 62 -5.41 1.18 -5.26
N GLN A 63 -5.88 2.00 -4.30
CA GLN A 63 -5.02 2.93 -3.57
C GLN A 63 -3.87 2.23 -2.84
N LEU A 64 -4.13 1.07 -2.22
CA LEU A 64 -3.10 0.28 -1.55
C LEU A 64 -2.07 -0.28 -2.53
N PHE A 65 -2.48 -0.57 -3.77
CA PHE A 65 -1.56 -0.96 -4.82
C PHE A 65 -0.73 0.24 -5.29
N ASP A 66 -1.35 1.39 -5.52
CA ASP A 66 -0.69 2.62 -5.96
C ASP A 66 0.32 3.13 -4.91
N ALA A 67 0.01 2.96 -3.62
CA ALA A 67 0.91 3.26 -2.51
C ALA A 67 2.03 2.22 -2.29
N GLY A 68 2.04 1.12 -3.07
CA GLY A 68 3.04 0.05 -2.94
C GLY A 68 2.83 -0.89 -1.75
N VAL A 69 1.68 -0.81 -1.05
CA VAL A 69 1.35 -1.72 0.08
C VAL A 69 1.02 -3.11 -0.45
N LEU A 70 0.30 -3.15 -1.58
CA LEU A 70 -0.08 -4.37 -2.27
C LEU A 70 0.71 -4.53 -3.57
N GLY A 71 1.07 -5.76 -3.88
CA GLY A 71 1.74 -6.14 -5.11
C GLY A 71 0.78 -6.41 -6.28
N PRO A 72 1.32 -6.94 -7.39
CA PRO A 72 0.51 -7.38 -8.52
C PRO A 72 -0.49 -8.45 -8.08
N SER A 73 -1.63 -8.50 -8.77
CA SER A 73 -2.65 -9.51 -8.49
C SER A 73 -2.17 -10.89 -8.95
N ASP A 74 -2.21 -11.88 -8.05
CA ASP A 74 -1.90 -13.30 -8.36
C ASP A 74 -3.13 -14.03 -8.93
N GLY A 75 -4.04 -13.30 -9.59
CA GLY A 75 -5.28 -13.84 -10.15
C GLY A 75 -6.25 -14.31 -9.07
N ALA A 76 -6.22 -15.60 -8.71
CA ALA A 76 -7.27 -16.27 -7.93
C ALA A 76 -7.24 -15.97 -6.42
N LYS A 77 -6.14 -15.42 -5.89
CA LYS A 77 -5.90 -15.32 -4.43
C LYS A 77 -5.81 -13.90 -3.86
N GLY A 78 -6.17 -12.89 -4.65
CA GLY A 78 -5.98 -11.49 -4.25
C GLY A 78 -4.54 -11.03 -4.50
N ARG A 79 -4.20 -9.85 -3.98
CA ARG A 79 -2.86 -9.24 -4.10
C ARG A 79 -2.00 -9.67 -2.91
N GLU A 80 -0.72 -9.91 -3.16
CA GLU A 80 0.28 -10.12 -2.11
C GLU A 80 0.57 -8.79 -1.39
N VAL A 81 0.92 -8.87 -0.11
CA VAL A 81 1.34 -7.68 0.65
C VAL A 81 2.85 -7.52 0.54
N LEU A 82 3.30 -6.33 0.16
CA LEU A 82 4.72 -6.01 -0.01
C LEU A 82 5.31 -5.23 1.17
N MET A 83 4.48 -4.58 1.98
CA MET A 83 4.91 -3.83 3.16
C MET A 83 4.69 -4.59 4.47
N SER A 84 5.55 -4.35 5.45
CA SER A 84 5.33 -4.77 6.83
C SER A 84 4.65 -3.68 7.67
N MET A 85 4.21 -4.02 8.88
CA MET A 85 3.62 -3.06 9.81
C MET A 85 4.60 -1.92 10.16
N SER A 86 5.91 -2.22 10.17
CA SER A 86 6.95 -1.23 10.42
C SER A 86 7.09 -0.22 9.27
N ASP A 87 6.99 -0.70 8.03
CA ASP A 87 7.05 0.14 6.82
C ASP A 87 5.83 1.05 6.73
N LEU A 88 4.64 0.49 7.03
CA LEU A 88 3.40 1.26 7.07
C LEU A 88 3.45 2.40 8.10
N SER A 89 3.99 2.13 9.30
CA SER A 89 4.16 3.15 10.34
C SER A 89 5.09 4.28 9.89
N GLY A 90 6.15 3.96 9.14
CA GLY A 90 7.06 4.95 8.56
C GLY A 90 6.37 5.81 7.50
N MET A 91 5.47 5.23 6.69
CA MET A 91 4.72 5.93 5.64
C MET A 91 3.75 6.98 6.18
N PHE A 92 3.10 6.72 7.31
CA PHE A 92 2.17 7.68 7.94
C PHE A 92 2.85 8.67 8.88
N GLY A 93 4.18 8.63 9.01
CA GLY A 93 4.92 9.63 9.79
C GLY A 93 4.50 9.67 11.25
N PHE A 94 4.18 8.53 11.87
CA PHE A 94 4.20 8.45 13.32
C PHE A 94 5.67 8.51 13.77
N GLU A 95 6.23 9.71 13.78
CA GLU A 95 7.35 10.05 14.66
C GLU A 95 6.86 9.73 16.08
N ASP A 96 7.33 8.61 16.62
CA ASP A 96 7.30 8.38 18.07
C ASP A 96 8.20 9.48 18.67
N ASP A 97 7.57 10.61 19.00
CA ASP A 97 8.16 11.75 19.72
C ASP A 97 8.57 11.23 21.11
N SER A 98 9.79 10.70 21.18
CA SER A 98 10.49 10.29 22.40
C SER A 98 11.54 11.33 22.80
#